data_AF-A0A1J4TC56-F1
#
_entry.id   AF-A0A1J4TC56-F1
#
_cell.length_a   1.000
_cell.length_b   1.000
_cell.length_c   1.000
_cell.angle_alpha   90.00
_cell.angle_beta   90.00
_cell.angle_gamma   90.00
#
_symmetry.space_group_name_H-M   'P 1'
#
loop_
_entity.id
_entity.type
_entity.pdbx_description
1 polymer ?
#
loop_
_entity_poly.entity_id
_entity_poly.type
_entity_poly.pdbx_seq_one_letter_code
_entity_poly.pdbx_strand_id
1 'polypeptide(L)'
;MNKPFQFLQGRQFYKDAFGWGFVLWLIGYVLGIAFFAIAPVYLIGWIIMLIGTIITLWVLFKKIKSELFQHYLKLAFFWTLIAVVCDYLFLVKAFKPVDGYYKIDVYLYYILTFILPLLVGWRKNKAPNI
;
A
#
# COMPACT_ATOMS: atom_id res chain seq x y z
N MET A 1 -9.39 21.95 -26.91
CA MET A 1 -10.45 20.95 -26.63
C MET A 1 -9.75 19.66 -26.14
N ASN A 2 -9.48 19.53 -24.83
CA ASN A 2 -8.62 18.47 -24.22
C ASN A 2 -9.37 17.50 -23.29
N LYS A 3 -10.69 17.41 -23.42
CA LYS A 3 -11.53 16.62 -22.49
C LYS A 3 -11.28 15.09 -22.50
N PRO A 4 -11.02 14.40 -23.63
CA PRO A 4 -10.87 12.95 -23.60
C PRO A 4 -9.55 12.49 -22.94
N PHE A 5 -8.46 13.25 -23.12
CA PHE A 5 -7.15 12.89 -22.58
C PHE A 5 -7.09 13.05 -21.04
N GLN A 6 -7.66 14.14 -20.50
CA GLN A 6 -7.75 14.34 -19.04
C GLN A 6 -8.64 13.29 -18.36
N PHE A 7 -9.72 12.85 -19.02
CA PHE A 7 -10.62 11.82 -18.49
C PHE A 7 -9.94 10.46 -18.34
N LEU A 8 -9.12 10.06 -19.31
CA LEU A 8 -8.37 8.80 -19.26
C LEU A 8 -7.30 8.81 -18.16
N GLN A 9 -6.63 9.95 -17.95
CA GLN A 9 -5.65 10.13 -16.88
C GLN A 9 -6.29 10.04 -15.50
N GLY A 10 -7.44 10.69 -15.28
CA GLY A 10 -8.16 10.61 -14.01
C GLY A 10 -8.56 9.16 -13.68
N ARG A 11 -9.10 8.43 -14.65
CA ARG A 11 -9.51 7.02 -14.47
C ARG A 11 -8.34 6.12 -14.08
N GLN A 12 -7.16 6.34 -14.66
CA GLN A 12 -5.95 5.57 -14.31
C GLN A 12 -5.50 5.87 -12.88
N PHE A 13 -5.54 7.14 -12.46
CA PHE A 13 -5.21 7.50 -11.08
C PHE A 13 -6.13 6.81 -10.06
N TYR A 14 -7.45 6.80 -10.28
CA TYR A 14 -8.37 6.13 -9.34
C TYR A 14 -8.09 4.62 -9.23
N LYS A 15 -7.78 3.95 -10.35
CA LYS A 15 -7.38 2.54 -10.36
C LYS A 15 -6.09 2.32 -9.58
N ASP A 16 -5.11 3.21 -9.75
CA ASP A 16 -3.82 3.09 -9.08
C ASP A 16 -3.92 3.40 -7.57
N ALA A 17 -4.65 4.45 -7.19
CA ALA A 17 -4.78 4.87 -5.80
C ALA A 17 -5.69 3.93 -5.01
N PHE A 18 -6.93 3.73 -5.47
CA PHE A 18 -7.92 2.97 -4.71
C PHE A 18 -7.87 1.48 -5.06
N GLY A 19 -7.69 1.13 -6.33
CA GLY A 19 -7.64 -0.28 -6.75
C GLY A 19 -6.42 -0.99 -6.16
N TRP A 20 -5.21 -0.53 -6.48
CA TRP A 20 -4.00 -1.17 -5.94
C TRP A 20 -3.85 -0.97 -4.43
N GLY A 21 -4.22 0.20 -3.88
CA GLY A 21 -4.18 0.43 -2.44
C GLY A 21 -5.04 -0.58 -1.67
N PHE A 22 -6.28 -0.79 -2.12
CA PHE A 22 -7.18 -1.76 -1.50
C PHE A 22 -6.73 -3.22 -1.72
N VAL A 23 -6.26 -3.57 -2.93
CA VAL A 23 -5.76 -4.92 -3.22
C VAL A 23 -4.55 -5.27 -2.36
N LEU A 24 -3.59 -4.35 -2.22
CA LEU A 24 -2.41 -4.55 -1.37
C LEU A 24 -2.80 -4.74 0.09
N TRP A 25 -3.72 -3.93 0.61
CA TRP A 25 -4.27 -4.09 1.95
C TRP A 25 -4.97 -5.46 2.11
N LEU A 26 -5.80 -5.85 1.15
CA LEU A 26 -6.54 -7.11 1.20
C LEU A 26 -5.60 -8.33 1.19
N ILE A 27 -4.50 -8.28 0.42
CA ILE A 27 -3.47 -9.32 0.46
C ILE A 27 -2.88 -9.42 1.88
N GLY A 28 -2.52 -8.30 2.50
CA GLY A 28 -2.01 -8.27 3.88
C GLY A 28 -3.03 -8.82 4.88
N TYR A 29 -4.30 -8.45 4.74
CA TYR A 29 -5.40 -8.94 5.57
C TYR A 29 -5.58 -10.47 5.48
N VAL A 30 -5.62 -11.01 4.25
CA VAL A 30 -5.74 -12.46 4.02
C VAL A 30 -4.52 -13.21 4.54
N LEU A 31 -3.30 -12.70 4.32
CA LEU A 31 -2.08 -13.27 4.89
C LEU A 31 -2.11 -13.24 6.42
N GLY A 32 -2.63 -12.17 7.03
CA GLY A 32 -2.84 -12.05 8.48
C GLY A 32 -3.66 -13.19 9.05
N ILE A 33 -4.81 -13.46 8.43
CA ILE A 33 -5.69 -14.55 8.83
C ILE A 33 -5.03 -15.91 8.60
N ALA A 34 -4.37 -16.10 7.45
CA ALA A 34 -3.72 -17.37 7.13
C ALA A 34 -2.57 -17.70 8.09
N PHE A 35 -1.71 -16.72 8.39
CA PHE A 35 -0.57 -16.90 9.29
C PHE A 35 -0.98 -17.10 10.75
N PHE A 36 -2.15 -16.61 11.15
CA PHE A 36 -2.66 -16.83 12.51
C PHE A 36 -2.76 -18.32 12.88
N ALA A 37 -2.98 -19.20 11.90
CA ALA A 37 -3.06 -20.64 12.12
C ALA A 37 -1.70 -21.36 12.22
N ILE A 38 -0.61 -20.73 11.77
CA ILE A 38 0.67 -21.42 11.54
C ILE A 38 1.91 -20.73 12.15
N ALA A 39 1.80 -19.48 12.57
CA ALA A 39 2.94 -18.69 13.06
C ALA A 39 2.67 -18.07 14.44
N PRO A 40 3.70 -17.91 15.29
CA PRO A 40 3.57 -17.19 16.55
C PRO A 40 3.09 -15.75 16.34
N VAL A 41 2.13 -15.30 17.14
CA VAL A 41 1.44 -13.99 16.96
C VAL A 41 2.40 -12.81 16.87
N TYR A 42 3.51 -12.83 17.61
CA TYR A 42 4.51 -11.75 17.61
C TYR A 42 5.35 -11.66 16.33
N LEU A 43 5.37 -12.72 15.49
CA LEU A 43 6.10 -12.76 14.21
C LEU A 43 5.22 -12.42 13.01
N ILE A 44 3.90 -12.56 13.14
CA ILE A 44 2.96 -12.47 12.01
C ILE A 44 3.11 -11.15 11.27
N GLY A 45 3.07 -10.02 11.97
CA GLY A 45 3.16 -8.70 11.32
C GLY A 45 4.51 -8.46 10.64
N TRP A 46 5.62 -8.93 11.23
CA TRP A 46 6.94 -8.86 10.60
C TRP A 46 7.03 -9.65 9.30
N ILE A 47 6.50 -10.89 9.29
CA ILE A 47 6.49 -11.74 8.09
C ILE A 47 5.65 -11.11 6.98
N ILE A 48 4.44 -10.65 7.32
CA ILE A 48 3.53 -10.00 6.37
C ILE A 48 4.13 -8.73 5.81
N MET A 49 4.79 -7.92 6.65
CA MET A 49 5.43 -6.68 6.23
C MET A 49 6.54 -6.94 5.19
N LEU A 50 7.37 -7.96 5.37
CA LEU A 50 8.42 -8.31 4.40
C LEU A 50 7.83 -8.75 3.05
N ILE A 51 6.84 -9.65 3.08
CA ILE A 51 6.15 -10.13 1.86
C ILE A 51 5.44 -8.96 1.18
N GLY A 52 4.68 -8.18 1.94
CA GLY A 52 3.94 -7.02 1.47
C GLY A 52 4.86 -5.96 0.86
N THR A 53 6.05 -5.73 1.42
CA THR A 53 7.05 -4.80 0.87
C THR A 53 7.50 -5.24 -0.52
N ILE A 54 7.81 -6.52 -0.71
CA ILE A 54 8.22 -7.08 -2.01
C ILE A 54 7.11 -6.91 -3.05
N ILE A 55 5.86 -7.26 -2.69
CA ILE A 55 4.71 -7.13 -3.58
C ILE A 55 4.45 -5.64 -3.91
N THR A 56 4.53 -4.76 -2.92
CA THR A 56 4.33 -3.32 -3.10
C THR A 56 5.36 -2.73 -4.06
N LEU A 57 6.64 -3.10 -3.90
CA LEU A 57 7.70 -2.69 -4.83
C LEU A 57 7.43 -3.22 -6.25
N TRP A 58 7.02 -4.48 -6.39
CA TRP A 58 6.65 -5.03 -7.70
C TRP A 58 5.50 -4.25 -8.35
N VAL A 59 4.45 -3.90 -7.60
CA VAL A 59 3.34 -3.07 -8.10
C VAL A 59 3.86 -1.69 -8.53
N LEU A 60 4.61 -1.00 -7.68
CA LEU A 60 5.13 0.34 -7.94
C LEU A 60 6.04 0.40 -9.19
N PHE A 61 6.86 -0.62 -9.41
CA PHE A 61 7.74 -0.67 -10.57
C PHE A 61 7.05 -1.17 -11.84
N LYS A 62 6.28 -2.26 -11.76
CA LYS A 62 5.76 -2.97 -12.95
C LYS A 62 4.35 -2.55 -13.36
N LYS A 63 3.51 -2.17 -12.40
CA LYS A 63 2.08 -1.89 -12.63
C LYS A 63 1.78 -0.40 -12.72
N ILE A 64 2.41 0.44 -11.90
CA ILE A 64 2.25 1.89 -11.97
C ILE A 64 3.12 2.44 -13.12
N LYS A 65 2.46 3.09 -14.09
CA LYS A 65 3.07 3.60 -15.34
C LYS A 65 3.28 5.11 -15.39
N SER A 66 3.01 5.80 -14.28
CA SER A 66 3.27 7.24 -14.20
C SER A 66 4.76 7.51 -14.03
N GLU A 67 5.27 8.56 -14.68
CA GLU A 67 6.62 9.10 -14.48
C GLU A 67 6.62 10.34 -13.57
N LEU A 68 5.44 10.94 -13.33
CA LEU A 68 5.30 12.14 -12.51
C LEU A 68 5.42 11.83 -11.02
N PHE A 69 6.35 12.49 -10.33
CA PHE A 69 6.52 12.37 -8.87
C PHE A 69 5.25 12.72 -8.08
N GLN A 70 4.48 13.72 -8.54
CA GLN A 70 3.21 14.10 -7.90
C GLN A 70 2.18 12.97 -7.86
N HIS A 71 2.21 12.04 -8.83
CA HIS A 71 1.35 10.85 -8.82
C HIS A 71 1.70 9.96 -7.63
N TYR A 72 2.99 9.69 -7.44
CA TYR A 72 3.50 8.87 -6.34
C TYR A 72 3.28 9.50 -4.96
N LEU A 73 3.32 10.83 -4.86
CA LEU A 73 2.95 11.54 -3.63
C LEU A 73 1.49 11.30 -3.25
N LYS A 74 0.59 11.36 -4.24
CA LYS A 74 -0.82 11.03 -4.03
C LYS A 74 -1.00 9.55 -3.69
N LEU A 75 -0.29 8.64 -4.35
CA LEU A 75 -0.34 7.20 -4.01
C LEU A 75 0.10 6.95 -2.57
N ALA A 76 1.22 7.53 -2.12
CA ALA A 76 1.68 7.43 -0.73
C ALA A 76 0.58 7.82 0.26
N PHE A 77 -0.06 8.97 0.02
CA PHE A 77 -1.15 9.44 0.87
C PHE A 77 -2.36 8.49 0.86
N PHE A 78 -2.89 8.16 -0.32
CA PHE A 78 -4.11 7.36 -0.42
C PHE A 78 -3.90 5.91 0.04
N TRP A 79 -2.77 5.30 -0.26
CA TRP A 79 -2.48 3.93 0.16
C TRP A 79 -2.33 3.83 1.68
N THR A 80 -1.61 4.77 2.31
CA THR A 80 -1.51 4.81 3.77
C THR A 80 -2.87 5.08 4.40
N LEU A 81 -3.69 5.98 3.83
CA LEU A 81 -5.03 6.24 4.32
C LEU A 81 -5.93 4.98 4.25
N ILE A 82 -5.90 4.28 3.12
CA ILE A 82 -6.64 3.02 2.95
C ILE A 82 -6.18 2.00 3.99
N ALA A 83 -4.87 1.81 4.16
CA ALA A 83 -4.32 0.88 5.13
C ALA A 83 -4.82 1.18 6.55
N VAL A 84 -4.67 2.42 7.03
CA VAL A 84 -5.07 2.82 8.39
C VAL A 84 -6.58 2.68 8.59
N VAL A 85 -7.40 3.14 7.64
CA VAL A 85 -8.86 3.08 7.74
C VAL A 85 -9.35 1.64 7.72
N CYS A 86 -8.85 0.83 6.80
CA CYS A 86 -9.27 -0.57 6.69
C CYS A 86 -8.77 -1.40 7.89
N ASP A 87 -7.56 -1.19 8.39
CA ASP A 87 -7.08 -1.84 9.63
C ASP A 87 -7.96 -1.45 10.83
N TYR A 88 -8.32 -0.17 10.95
CA TYR A 88 -9.19 0.27 12.03
C TYR A 88 -10.57 -0.39 11.96
N LEU A 89 -11.17 -0.50 10.78
CA LEU A 89 -12.50 -1.09 10.61
C LEU A 89 -12.48 -2.62 10.77
N PHE A 90 -11.56 -3.30 10.10
CA PHE A 90 -11.55 -4.76 9.97
C PHE A 90 -10.65 -5.48 10.96
N LEU A 91 -9.69 -4.80 11.59
CA LEU A 91 -8.79 -5.41 12.57
C LEU A 91 -9.08 -4.90 13.98
N VAL A 92 -9.12 -3.58 14.17
CA VAL A 92 -9.39 -3.00 15.49
C VAL A 92 -10.84 -3.22 15.90
N LYS A 93 -11.81 -2.75 15.11
CA LYS A 93 -13.23 -2.83 15.48
C LYS A 93 -13.80 -4.23 15.39
N ALA A 94 -13.42 -5.02 14.39
CA ALA A 94 -13.99 -6.34 14.18
C ALA A 94 -13.45 -7.38 15.18
N PHE A 95 -12.13 -7.40 15.44
CA PHE A 95 -11.52 -8.43 16.29
C PHE A 95 -11.27 -8.00 17.73
N LYS A 96 -11.21 -6.69 18.04
CA LYS A 96 -10.98 -6.16 19.39
C LYS A 96 -9.83 -6.88 20.14
N PRO A 97 -8.60 -6.90 19.60
CA PRO A 97 -7.51 -7.66 20.18
C PRO A 97 -7.18 -7.18 21.60
N VAL A 98 -7.02 -8.11 22.52
CA VAL A 98 -6.81 -7.85 23.97
C VAL A 98 -5.53 -7.05 24.22
N ASP A 99 -4.46 -7.34 23.47
CA ASP A 99 -3.15 -6.67 23.60
C ASP A 99 -3.04 -5.39 22.74
N GLY A 100 -4.14 -4.94 22.15
CA GLY A 100 -4.14 -3.88 21.16
C GLY A 100 -3.57 -4.32 19.80
N TYR A 101 -3.95 -3.55 18.77
CA TYR A 101 -3.54 -3.82 17.40
C TYR A 101 -2.26 -3.06 17.01
N TYR A 102 -2.14 -1.81 17.46
CA TYR A 102 -1.06 -0.92 17.02
C TYR A 102 0.28 -1.22 17.72
N LYS A 103 1.05 -2.09 17.08
CA LYS A 103 2.39 -2.51 17.49
C LYS A 103 3.46 -1.92 16.56
N ILE A 104 4.73 -2.08 16.91
CA ILE A 104 5.86 -1.47 16.19
C ILE A 104 5.93 -1.87 14.72
N ASP A 105 5.62 -3.12 14.42
CA ASP A 105 5.52 -3.69 13.07
C ASP A 105 4.41 -3.02 12.24
N VAL A 106 3.26 -2.70 12.85
CA VAL A 106 2.17 -1.97 12.19
C VAL A 106 2.56 -0.53 11.88
N TYR A 107 3.22 0.18 12.81
CA TYR A 107 3.71 1.52 12.55
C TYR A 107 4.76 1.55 11.44
N LEU A 108 5.69 0.58 11.45
CA LEU A 108 6.70 0.45 10.41
C LEU A 108 6.05 0.14 9.05
N TYR A 109 5.02 -0.71 9.02
CA TYR A 109 4.21 -0.95 7.83
C TYR A 109 3.57 0.33 7.27
N TYR A 110 2.99 1.20 8.10
CA TYR A 110 2.42 2.48 7.63
C TYR A 110 3.49 3.42 7.07
N ILE A 111 4.64 3.49 7.74
CA ILE A 111 5.79 4.26 7.27
C ILE A 111 6.26 3.74 5.91
N LEU A 112 6.41 2.43 5.75
CA LEU A 112 6.81 1.82 4.48
C LEU A 112 5.77 2.06 3.38
N THR A 113 4.47 1.93 3.70
CA THR A 113 3.38 2.19 2.76
C THR A 113 3.42 3.64 2.24
N PHE A 114 3.84 4.59 3.09
CA PHE A 114 4.02 5.98 2.70
C PHE A 114 5.34 6.22 1.93
N ILE A 115 6.45 5.71 2.43
CA ILE A 115 7.79 6.01 1.91
C ILE A 115 8.07 5.30 0.58
N LEU A 116 7.64 4.05 0.40
CA LEU A 116 7.97 3.26 -0.80
C LEU A 116 7.49 3.92 -2.11
N PRO A 117 6.24 4.42 -2.22
CA PRO A 117 5.82 5.15 -3.42
C PRO A 117 6.69 6.37 -3.70
N LEU A 118 7.08 7.13 -2.66
CA LEU A 118 7.94 8.30 -2.82
C LEU A 118 9.32 7.94 -3.34
N LEU A 119 9.95 6.90 -2.77
CA LEU A 119 11.27 6.43 -3.22
C LEU A 119 11.24 5.95 -4.68
N VAL A 120 10.22 5.18 -5.05
CA VAL A 120 10.06 4.69 -6.43
C VAL A 120 9.77 5.84 -7.39
N GLY A 121 8.87 6.75 -7.01
CA GLY A 121 8.56 7.93 -7.81
C GLY A 121 9.77 8.82 -8.03
N TRP A 122 10.61 9.02 -7.00
CA TRP A 122 11.84 9.79 -7.13
C TRP A 122 12.84 9.11 -8.07
N ARG A 123 12.98 7.79 -7.96
CA ARG A 123 13.87 7.00 -8.85
C ARG A 123 13.41 7.06 -10.31
N LYS A 124 12.11 6.96 -10.57
CA LYS A 124 11.54 7.03 -11.93
C LYS A 124 11.68 8.42 -12.55
N ASN A 125 11.41 9.46 -11.78
CA ASN A 125 11.57 10.85 -12.23
C ASN A 125 13.02 11.22 -12.60
N LYS A 126 14.02 10.48 -12.09
CA LYS A 126 15.45 10.67 -12.42
C LYS A 126 15.94 9.80 -13.58
N ALA A 127 15.19 8.78 -13.99
CA ALA A 127 15.62 7.91 -15.08
C ALA A 127 15.48 8.68 -16.40
N PRO A 128 16.50 8.68 -17.29
CA PRO A 128 16.35 9.26 -18.62
C PRO A 128 15.23 8.52 -19.37
N ASN A 129 14.37 9.28 -20.07
CA ASN A 129 13.37 8.72 -20.98
C ASN A 129 14.12 7.95 -22.09
N ILE A 130 14.22 6.63 -21.95
CA ILE A 130 14.71 5.73 -23.01
C ILE A 130 13.52 5.38 -23.90
#